data_AF-A0A4W5PNN7-F1
#
_entry.id   AF-A0A4W5PNN7-F1
#
_cell.length_a   1.000
_cell.length_b   1.000
_cell.length_c   1.000
_cell.angle_alpha   90.00
_cell.angle_beta   90.00
_cell.angle_gamma   90.00
#
_symmetry.space_group_name_H-M   'P 1'
#
loop_
_entity.id
_entity.type
_entity.pdbx_description
1 polymer ?
#
loop_
_entity_poly.entity_id
_entity_poly.type
_entity_poly.pdbx_seq_one_letter_code
_entity_poly.pdbx_strand_id
1 'polypeptide(L)'
;MSKILEKAVLVQLQSFLDLHGILEVFQSGFKAFHSTETALIKVFNDLLISTDSGDSAILMLLDLTAAFDTVDHCVLISRLEHSVGIKGTALEWFRSYLSERVFKVGVGGSTSPAAPLSCGVPQGSILGPFLFSLYLLPLGSILKKHNISFHFYADDSQIYLPIKSKGDNSLKRLLDCFYDIKAWMALNFLHFNESKTEVMIFRPSSSTGASQLDLGPLTPYVKPMVTNLGVKMDCDFQLEKQINSVVKASFFQIRLLTKLKPFL
;
A
#
# COMPACT_ATOMS: atom_id res chain seq x y z
N MET A 1 25.17 7.74 14.49
CA MET A 1 25.95 8.02 13.26
C MET A 1 25.29 7.48 11.99
N SER A 2 24.65 6.30 11.99
CA SER A 2 24.03 5.71 10.79
C SER A 2 22.96 6.59 10.10
N LYS A 3 22.07 7.22 10.87
CA LYS A 3 20.96 8.02 10.31
C LYS A 3 21.42 9.23 9.47
N ILE A 4 22.56 9.84 9.79
CA ILE A 4 23.08 10.98 9.02
C ILE A 4 23.55 10.49 7.64
N LEU A 5 24.27 9.35 7.61
CA LEU A 5 24.71 8.75 6.36
C LEU A 5 23.52 8.26 5.53
N GLU A 6 22.55 7.58 6.14
CA GLU A 6 21.31 7.17 5.47
C GLU A 6 20.58 8.37 4.86
N LYS A 7 20.53 9.50 5.57
CA LYS A 7 19.92 10.72 5.05
C LYS A 7 20.68 11.28 3.85
N ALA A 8 22.01 11.30 3.89
CA ALA A 8 22.85 11.76 2.78
C ALA A 8 22.67 10.87 1.54
N VAL A 9 22.66 9.54 1.72
CA VAL A 9 22.40 8.58 0.65
C VAL A 9 20.99 8.74 0.10
N LEU A 10 19.99 8.92 0.97
CA LEU A 10 18.60 9.12 0.56
C LEU A 10 18.45 10.34 -0.35
N VAL A 11 19.08 11.47 0.00
CA VAL A 11 19.02 12.70 -0.82
C VAL A 11 19.60 12.47 -2.21
N GLN A 12 20.73 11.79 -2.30
CA GLN A 12 21.35 11.47 -3.60
C GLN A 12 20.50 10.48 -4.40
N LEU A 13 19.98 9.45 -3.74
CA LEU A 13 19.12 8.45 -4.35
C LEU A 13 17.83 9.07 -4.89
N GLN A 14 17.14 9.89 -4.10
CA GLN A 14 15.94 10.61 -4.53
C GLN A 14 16.22 11.48 -5.76
N SER A 15 17.29 12.28 -5.71
CA SER A 15 17.68 13.14 -6.85
C SER A 15 17.91 12.32 -8.13
N PHE A 16 18.57 11.16 -8.01
CA PHE A 16 18.77 10.25 -9.14
C PHE A 16 17.46 9.65 -9.66
N LEU A 17 16.59 9.17 -8.76
CA LEU A 17 15.32 8.56 -9.10
C LEU A 17 14.36 9.55 -9.79
N ASP A 18 14.31 10.79 -9.28
CA ASP A 18 13.49 11.86 -9.84
C ASP A 18 14.00 12.28 -11.23
N LEU A 19 15.31 12.45 -11.39
CA LEU A 19 15.94 12.81 -12.66
C LEU A 19 15.62 11.80 -13.79
N HIS A 20 15.52 10.52 -13.44
CA HIS A 20 15.27 9.44 -14.41
C HIS A 20 13.80 8.98 -14.46
N GLY A 21 12.91 9.58 -13.66
CA GLY A 21 11.49 9.23 -13.63
C GLY A 21 11.22 7.77 -13.24
N ILE A 22 12.02 7.20 -12.33
CA ILE A 22 11.96 5.77 -11.98
C ILE A 22 10.81 5.44 -11.01
N LEU A 23 10.44 6.40 -10.15
CA LEU A 23 9.43 6.17 -9.13
C LEU A 23 8.04 5.95 -9.74
N GLU A 24 7.27 5.04 -9.14
CA GLU A 24 5.87 4.87 -9.52
C GLU A 24 5.08 6.16 -9.25
N VAL A 25 4.30 6.57 -10.25
CA VAL A 25 3.52 7.80 -10.23
C VAL A 25 2.42 7.66 -9.19
N PHE A 26 1.73 6.53 -9.17
CA PHE A 26 0.64 6.21 -8.24
C PHE A 26 1.12 5.53 -6.95
N GLN A 27 2.21 6.02 -6.38
CA GLN A 27 2.69 5.68 -5.04
C GLN A 27 2.86 6.97 -4.25
N SER A 28 2.07 7.15 -3.20
CA SER A 28 2.09 8.34 -2.33
C SER A 28 2.85 8.11 -1.01
N GLY A 29 3.08 6.85 -0.63
CA GLY A 29 3.79 6.53 0.61
C GLY A 29 5.23 7.01 0.56
N PHE A 30 5.66 7.72 1.60
CA PHE A 30 7.03 8.22 1.78
C PHE A 30 7.55 9.11 0.63
N LYS A 31 6.67 9.63 -0.22
CA LYS A 31 7.01 10.47 -1.35
C LYS A 31 6.82 11.95 -1.02
N ALA A 32 7.76 12.80 -1.42
CA ALA A 32 7.66 14.23 -1.20
C ALA A 32 6.40 14.79 -1.88
N PHE A 33 5.75 15.76 -1.23
CA PHE A 33 4.53 16.43 -1.71
C PHE A 33 3.30 15.51 -1.88
N HIS A 34 3.33 14.29 -1.33
CA HIS A 34 2.20 13.37 -1.30
C HIS A 34 1.79 13.10 0.15
N SER A 35 0.50 12.82 0.34
CA SER A 35 -0.09 12.48 1.64
C SER A 35 -1.18 11.42 1.46
N THR A 36 -1.71 10.91 2.58
CA THR A 36 -2.90 10.04 2.55
C THR A 36 -4.06 10.73 1.83
N GLU A 37 -4.25 12.03 2.05
CA GLU A 37 -5.31 12.82 1.40
C GLU A 37 -5.17 12.82 -0.12
N THR A 38 -3.97 13.03 -0.66
CA THR A 38 -3.76 13.02 -2.12
C THR A 38 -4.09 11.66 -2.74
N ALA A 39 -3.78 10.56 -2.04
CA ALA A 39 -4.10 9.21 -2.49
C ALA A 39 -5.60 8.95 -2.44
N LEU A 40 -6.23 9.30 -1.32
CA LEU A 40 -7.67 9.11 -1.12
C LEU A 40 -8.47 9.94 -2.12
N ILE A 41 -8.14 11.23 -2.31
CA ILE A 41 -8.83 12.11 -3.27
C ILE A 41 -8.76 11.54 -4.68
N LYS A 42 -7.58 11.05 -5.10
CA LYS A 42 -7.40 10.48 -6.44
C LYS A 42 -8.31 9.26 -6.65
N VAL A 43 -8.30 8.32 -5.71
CA VAL A 43 -9.10 7.08 -5.79
C VAL A 43 -10.59 7.39 -5.71
N PHE A 44 -11.00 8.23 -4.76
CA PHE A 44 -12.39 8.59 -4.54
C PHE A 44 -12.98 9.32 -5.75
N ASN A 45 -12.22 10.25 -6.34
CA ASN A 45 -12.62 10.98 -7.55
C ASN A 45 -12.83 10.04 -8.75
N ASP A 46 -11.93 9.07 -8.98
CA ASP A 46 -12.07 8.12 -10.07
C ASP A 46 -13.30 7.20 -9.91
N LEU A 47 -13.57 6.78 -8.67
CA LEU A 47 -14.75 5.99 -8.34
C LEU A 47 -16.04 6.80 -8.58
N LEU A 48 -16.07 8.06 -8.13
CA LEU A 48 -17.19 8.98 -8.36
C LEU A 48 -17.45 9.21 -9.85
N ILE A 49 -16.41 9.52 -10.63
CA ILE A 49 -16.53 9.72 -12.08
C ILE A 49 -17.10 8.45 -12.75
N SER A 50 -16.65 7.27 -12.31
CA SER A 50 -17.16 6.00 -12.83
C SER A 50 -18.65 5.84 -12.53
N THR A 51 -19.08 6.10 -11.29
CA THR A 51 -20.50 5.99 -10.92
C THR A 51 -21.40 7.04 -11.56
N ASP A 52 -20.91 8.27 -11.71
CA ASP A 52 -21.63 9.36 -12.38
C ASP A 52 -21.82 9.09 -13.88
N SER A 53 -20.88 8.35 -14.49
CA SER A 53 -21.01 7.89 -15.88
C SER A 53 -22.03 6.76 -16.08
N GLY A 54 -22.62 6.25 -14.98
CA GLY A 54 -23.60 5.17 -14.99
C GLY A 54 -23.01 3.76 -14.90
N ASP A 55 -21.68 3.63 -14.74
CA ASP A 55 -21.00 2.35 -14.52
C ASP A 55 -20.89 2.06 -13.01
N SER A 56 -20.96 0.78 -12.62
CA SER A 56 -20.55 0.41 -11.25
C SER A 56 -19.03 0.46 -11.15
N ALA A 57 -18.48 0.53 -9.94
CA ALA A 57 -17.03 0.45 -9.72
C ALA A 57 -16.71 -0.50 -8.58
N ILE A 58 -15.57 -1.19 -8.67
CA ILE A 58 -15.04 -2.03 -7.60
C ILE A 58 -13.75 -1.41 -7.07
N LEU A 59 -13.64 -1.38 -5.76
CA LEU A 59 -12.44 -1.04 -5.01
C LEU A 59 -12.00 -2.27 -4.22
N MET A 60 -10.74 -2.63 -4.34
CA MET A 60 -10.08 -3.68 -3.57
C MET A 60 -8.95 -3.05 -2.77
N LEU A 61 -9.02 -3.20 -1.46
CA LEU A 61 -8.00 -2.79 -0.50
C LEU A 61 -7.20 -4.03 -0.10
N LEU A 62 -5.91 -3.99 -0.39
CA LEU A 62 -4.97 -5.07 -0.14
C LEU A 62 -3.91 -4.61 0.88
N ASP A 63 -3.69 -5.44 1.89
CA ASP A 63 -2.67 -5.27 2.93
C ASP A 63 -1.63 -6.38 2.79
N LEU A 64 -0.36 -6.05 3.00
CA LEU A 64 0.74 -7.01 2.98
C LEU A 64 1.06 -7.50 4.39
N THR A 65 1.31 -8.80 4.54
CA THR A 65 1.72 -9.37 5.83
C THR A 65 3.20 -9.11 6.06
N ALA A 66 3.54 -8.44 7.17
CA ALA A 66 4.93 -8.16 7.58
C ALA A 66 5.79 -7.60 6.43
N ALA A 67 5.25 -6.61 5.71
CA ALA A 67 5.77 -6.16 4.42
C ALA A 67 7.24 -5.73 4.48
N PHE A 68 7.62 -4.97 5.51
CA PHE A 68 9.00 -4.50 5.69
C PHE A 68 9.95 -5.61 6.13
N ASP A 69 9.47 -6.62 6.85
CA ASP A 69 10.28 -7.72 7.39
C ASP A 69 10.53 -8.83 6.36
N THR A 70 9.72 -8.89 5.31
CA THR A 70 9.73 -9.95 4.28
C THR A 70 10.55 -9.60 3.04
N VAL A 71 11.11 -8.39 2.96
CA VAL A 71 11.92 -7.93 1.83
C VAL A 71 13.18 -8.77 1.68
N ASP A 72 13.24 -9.63 0.66
CA ASP A 72 14.45 -10.43 0.40
C ASP A 72 15.61 -9.55 -0.08
N HIS A 73 16.78 -9.69 0.54
CA HIS A 73 17.93 -8.84 0.24
C HIS A 73 18.51 -9.10 -1.15
N CYS A 74 18.51 -10.35 -1.62
CA CYS A 74 19.02 -10.69 -2.96
C CYS A 74 18.12 -10.11 -4.05
N VAL A 75 16.80 -10.25 -3.90
CA VAL A 75 15.81 -9.66 -4.81
C VAL A 75 15.90 -8.14 -4.79
N LEU A 76 16.02 -7.52 -3.61
CA LEU A 76 16.16 -6.07 -3.49
C LEU A 76 17.41 -5.56 -4.21
N ILE A 77 18.57 -6.17 -3.97
CA ILE A 77 19.82 -5.76 -4.62
C ILE A 77 19.74 -5.95 -6.13
N SER A 78 19.18 -7.08 -6.61
CA SER A 78 18.94 -7.33 -8.03
C SER A 78 18.02 -6.25 -8.65
N ARG A 79 16.99 -5.82 -7.91
CA ARG A 79 16.09 -4.73 -8.33
C ARG A 79 16.83 -3.40 -8.45
N LEU A 80 17.67 -3.06 -7.46
CA LEU A 80 18.48 -1.84 -7.48
C LEU A 80 19.43 -1.83 -8.68
N GLU A 81 20.04 -2.97 -9.01
CA GLU A 81 20.98 -3.08 -10.12
C GLU A 81 20.30 -3.03 -11.49
N HIS A 82 19.27 -3.84 -11.70
CA HIS A 82 18.73 -4.10 -13.03
C HIS A 82 17.48 -3.29 -13.37
N SER A 83 16.65 -2.96 -12.38
CA SER A 83 15.43 -2.17 -12.61
C SER A 83 15.64 -0.69 -12.34
N VAL A 84 16.41 -0.34 -11.30
CA VAL A 84 16.71 1.05 -10.94
C VAL A 84 17.99 1.55 -11.64
N GLY A 85 18.94 0.65 -11.93
CA GLY A 85 20.17 1.00 -12.64
C GLY A 85 21.32 1.48 -11.75
N ILE A 86 21.27 1.21 -10.44
CA ILE A 86 22.35 1.54 -9.50
C ILE A 86 23.51 0.56 -9.68
N LYS A 87 24.73 1.06 -9.89
CA LYS A 87 25.91 0.23 -10.18
C LYS A 87 27.14 0.66 -9.39
N GLY A 88 28.19 -0.16 -9.44
CA GLY A 88 29.51 0.15 -8.89
C GLY A 88 29.46 0.38 -7.37
N THR A 89 30.22 1.37 -6.89
CA THR A 89 30.37 1.66 -5.46
C THR A 89 29.05 1.92 -4.73
N ALA A 90 28.07 2.54 -5.40
CA ALA A 90 26.76 2.78 -4.81
C ALA A 90 26.00 1.47 -4.55
N LEU A 91 26.06 0.52 -5.48
CA LEU A 91 25.44 -0.80 -5.31
C LEU A 91 26.14 -1.59 -4.21
N GLU A 92 27.48 -1.57 -4.18
CA GLU A 92 28.26 -2.22 -3.12
C GLU A 92 27.97 -1.63 -1.74
N TRP A 93 27.71 -0.32 -1.67
CA TRP A 93 27.27 0.31 -0.43
C TRP A 93 25.92 -0.26 0.04
N PHE A 94 24.94 -0.45 -0.84
CA PHE A 94 23.66 -1.09 -0.48
C PHE A 94 23.83 -2.56 -0.08
N ARG A 95 24.71 -3.32 -0.76
CA ARG A 95 25.05 -4.69 -0.37
C ARG A 95 25.61 -4.71 1.05
N SER A 96 26.57 -3.84 1.35
CA SER A 96 27.14 -3.69 2.70
C SER A 96 26.10 -3.24 3.73
N TYR A 97 25.20 -2.31 3.38
CA TYR A 97 24.14 -1.82 4.26
C TYR A 97 23.18 -2.92 4.73
N LEU A 98 22.90 -3.91 3.88
CA LEU A 98 21.97 -5.01 4.16
C LEU A 98 22.66 -6.27 4.70
N SER A 99 23.97 -6.44 4.48
CA SER A 99 24.72 -7.64 4.86
C SER A 99 25.10 -7.68 6.34
N GLU A 100 25.43 -8.90 6.82
CA GLU A 100 25.96 -9.18 8.18
C GLU A 100 25.08 -8.68 9.33
N ARG A 101 23.78 -8.52 9.08
CA ARG A 101 22.82 -8.10 10.09
C ARG A 101 22.38 -9.32 10.89
N VAL A 102 22.15 -9.11 12.18
CA VAL A 102 21.68 -10.14 13.10
C VAL A 102 20.53 -9.62 13.94
N PHE A 103 19.66 -10.53 14.38
CA PHE A 103 18.59 -10.23 15.32
C PHE A 103 18.64 -11.18 16.53
N LYS A 104 17.98 -10.76 17.61
CA LYS A 104 17.75 -11.55 18.82
C LYS A 104 16.31 -11.35 19.29
N VAL A 105 15.74 -12.37 19.91
CA VAL A 105 14.39 -12.32 20.46
C VAL A 105 14.47 -12.38 21.98
N GLY A 106 13.81 -11.44 22.67
CA GLY A 106 13.73 -11.40 24.12
C GLY A 106 12.31 -11.69 24.61
N VAL A 107 12.14 -12.68 25.49
CA VAL A 107 10.84 -13.00 26.12
C VAL A 107 11.06 -13.29 27.60
N GLY A 108 10.31 -12.62 28.48
CA GLY A 108 10.33 -12.90 29.92
C GLY A 108 11.71 -12.82 30.58
N GLY A 109 12.56 -11.87 30.15
CA GLY A 109 13.92 -11.69 30.67
C GLY A 109 14.97 -12.65 30.08
N SER A 110 14.58 -13.61 29.25
CA SER A 110 15.49 -14.48 28.49
C SER A 110 15.70 -13.94 27.07
N THR A 111 16.90 -14.10 26.53
CA THR A 111 17.25 -13.64 25.17
C THR A 111 17.80 -14.80 24.34
N SER A 112 17.36 -14.92 23.08
CA SER A 112 17.88 -15.91 22.14
C SER A 112 19.34 -15.64 21.75
N PRO A 113 20.06 -16.65 21.24
CA PRO A 113 21.28 -16.42 20.48
C PRO A 113 21.04 -15.45 19.30
N ALA A 114 22.11 -14.81 18.82
CA ALA A 114 22.04 -14.01 17.60
C ALA A 114 21.82 -14.92 16.40
N ALA A 115 20.88 -14.55 15.53
CA ALA A 115 20.64 -15.21 14.26
C ALA A 115 20.84 -14.22 13.10
N PRO A 116 21.36 -14.65 11.94
CA PRO A 116 21.49 -13.79 10.77
C PRO A 116 20.11 -13.34 10.26
N LEU A 117 20.06 -12.10 9.80
CA LEU A 117 18.88 -11.48 9.21
C LEU A 117 19.07 -11.39 7.69
N SER A 118 18.51 -12.34 6.96
CA SER A 118 18.64 -12.45 5.49
C SER A 118 17.53 -11.72 4.71
N CYS A 119 16.51 -11.23 5.41
CA CYS A 119 15.39 -10.50 4.84
C CYS A 119 14.98 -9.35 5.75
N GLY A 120 14.21 -8.44 5.18
CA GLY A 120 13.66 -7.28 5.84
C GLY A 120 14.56 -6.05 5.74
N VAL A 121 13.93 -4.89 5.66
CA VAL A 121 14.61 -3.60 5.80
C VAL A 121 14.46 -3.09 7.25
N PRO A 122 15.48 -2.43 7.82
CA PRO A 122 15.42 -2.01 9.22
C PRO A 122 14.23 -1.09 9.51
N GLN A 123 13.35 -1.50 10.42
CA GLN A 123 12.27 -0.66 10.90
C GLN A 123 12.83 0.58 11.61
N GLY A 124 12.29 1.76 11.30
CA GLY A 124 12.79 3.04 11.83
C GLY A 124 14.09 3.55 11.19
N SER A 125 14.57 2.88 10.12
CA SER A 125 15.57 3.45 9.23
C SER A 125 14.98 4.52 8.31
N ILE A 126 15.84 5.39 7.80
CA ILE A 126 15.46 6.45 6.86
C ILE A 126 15.33 5.87 5.44
N LEU A 127 16.17 4.87 5.10
CA LEU A 127 16.18 4.25 3.78
C LEU A 127 15.15 3.13 3.59
N GLY A 128 14.78 2.42 4.66
CA GLY A 128 13.88 1.26 4.58
C GLY A 128 12.59 1.52 3.79
N PRO A 129 11.85 2.60 4.07
CA PRO A 129 10.66 2.99 3.30
C PRO A 129 10.88 3.16 1.79
N PHE A 130 12.01 3.74 1.41
CA PHE A 130 12.38 3.94 0.00
C PHE A 130 12.78 2.63 -0.66
N LEU A 131 13.59 1.82 0.02
CA LEU A 131 14.00 0.51 -0.46
C LEU A 131 12.80 -0.41 -0.68
N PHE A 132 11.82 -0.37 0.23
CA PHE A 132 10.56 -1.09 0.07
C PHE A 132 9.76 -0.60 -1.14
N SER A 133 9.66 0.72 -1.35
CA SER A 133 8.99 1.28 -2.53
C SER A 133 9.67 0.84 -3.84
N LEU A 134 11.01 0.79 -3.86
CA LEU A 134 11.78 0.30 -5.01
C LEU A 134 11.58 -1.21 -5.24
N TYR A 135 11.43 -1.99 -4.17
CA TYR A 135 11.13 -3.41 -4.24
C TYR A 135 9.82 -3.70 -4.97
N LEU A 136 8.81 -2.86 -4.74
CA LEU A 136 7.47 -2.98 -5.32
C LEU A 136 7.33 -2.43 -6.75
N LEU A 137 8.36 -1.81 -7.34
CA LEU A 137 8.27 -1.17 -8.67
C LEU A 137 7.60 -2.03 -9.77
N PRO A 138 7.89 -3.35 -9.90
CA PRO A 138 7.27 -4.15 -10.95
C PRO A 138 5.75 -4.31 -10.81
N LEU A 139 5.20 -4.14 -9.60
CA LEU A 139 3.79 -4.33 -9.33
C LEU A 139 2.92 -3.38 -10.16
N GLY A 140 3.36 -2.12 -10.32
CA GLY A 140 2.68 -1.15 -11.18
C GLY A 140 2.61 -1.58 -12.64
N SER A 141 3.63 -2.27 -13.15
CA SER A 141 3.65 -2.79 -14.51
C SER A 141 2.66 -3.95 -14.71
N ILE A 142 2.50 -4.81 -13.70
CA ILE A 142 1.50 -5.89 -13.71
C ILE A 142 0.08 -5.31 -13.76
N LEU A 143 -0.20 -4.29 -12.95
CA LEU A 143 -1.51 -3.61 -12.94
C LEU A 143 -1.81 -2.90 -14.26
N LYS A 144 -0.81 -2.18 -14.81
CA LYS A 144 -0.91 -1.52 -16.12
C LYS A 144 -1.16 -2.52 -17.24
N LYS A 145 -0.51 -3.69 -17.23
CA LYS A 145 -0.72 -4.79 -18.20
C LYS A 145 -2.18 -5.23 -18.26
N HIS A 146 -2.89 -5.27 -17.13
CA HIS A 146 -4.31 -5.65 -17.06
C HIS A 146 -5.28 -4.48 -17.23
N ASN A 147 -4.76 -3.27 -17.43
CA ASN A 147 -5.52 -2.02 -17.50
C ASN A 147 -6.41 -1.84 -16.26
N ILE A 148 -5.77 -1.94 -15.10
CA ILE A 148 -6.38 -1.76 -13.79
C ILE A 148 -5.79 -0.51 -13.13
N SER A 149 -6.66 0.35 -12.61
CA SER A 149 -6.25 1.54 -11.87
C SER A 149 -5.81 1.15 -10.46
N PHE A 150 -4.83 1.86 -9.94
CA PHE A 150 -4.30 1.59 -8.61
C PHE A 150 -3.74 2.84 -7.97
N HIS A 151 -3.57 2.78 -6.65
CA HIS A 151 -2.85 3.75 -5.86
C HIS A 151 -2.22 3.06 -4.65
N PHE A 152 -0.91 3.14 -4.52
CA PHE A 152 -0.17 2.62 -3.39
C PHE A 152 0.07 3.69 -2.34
N TYR A 153 0.05 3.28 -1.08
CA TYR A 153 0.54 4.07 0.03
C TYR A 153 1.37 3.16 0.93
N ALA A 154 2.68 3.19 0.75
CA ALA A 154 3.57 2.23 1.40
C ALA A 154 3.19 0.79 1.03
N ASP A 155 2.83 -0.04 2.01
CA ASP A 155 2.36 -1.40 1.89
C ASP A 155 0.85 -1.52 1.63
N ASP A 156 0.07 -0.48 1.91
CA ASP A 156 -1.35 -0.43 1.56
C ASP A 156 -1.52 -0.26 0.05
N SER A 157 -2.26 -1.18 -0.57
CA SER A 157 -2.49 -1.20 -2.01
C SER A 157 -3.97 -1.07 -2.33
N GLN A 158 -4.32 -0.02 -3.07
CA GLN A 158 -5.69 0.23 -3.51
C GLN A 158 -5.76 -0.07 -4.99
N ILE A 159 -6.62 -1.00 -5.40
CA ILE A 159 -6.80 -1.40 -6.79
C ILE A 159 -8.27 -1.24 -7.13
N TYR A 160 -8.58 -0.61 -8.26
CA TYR A 160 -9.95 -0.28 -8.63
C TYR A 160 -10.15 -0.24 -10.13
N LEU A 161 -11.40 -0.47 -10.54
CA LEU A 161 -11.82 -0.35 -11.94
C LEU A 161 -13.34 -0.18 -12.05
N PRO A 162 -13.82 0.45 -13.13
CA PRO A 162 -15.23 0.40 -13.49
C PRO A 162 -15.64 -1.02 -13.93
N ILE A 163 -16.89 -1.36 -13.67
CA ILE A 163 -17.57 -2.59 -14.06
C ILE A 163 -18.72 -2.20 -14.98
N LYS A 164 -18.59 -2.51 -16.26
CA LYS A 164 -19.60 -2.16 -17.27
C LYS A 164 -20.66 -3.27 -17.35
N SER A 165 -21.93 -2.88 -17.47
CA SER A 165 -23.07 -3.81 -17.33
C SER A 165 -23.30 -4.77 -18.50
N LYS A 166 -22.63 -4.61 -19.66
CA LYS A 166 -22.86 -5.42 -20.87
C LYS A 166 -21.56 -6.01 -21.43
N GLY A 167 -21.42 -7.34 -21.36
CA GLY A 167 -20.36 -8.10 -22.03
C GLY A 167 -18.94 -7.79 -21.56
N ASP A 168 -18.79 -7.21 -20.37
CA ASP A 168 -17.51 -6.72 -19.88
C ASP A 168 -16.71 -7.80 -19.16
N ASN A 169 -15.47 -7.98 -19.62
CA ASN A 169 -14.49 -8.87 -19.00
C ASN A 169 -13.80 -8.22 -17.79
N SER A 170 -14.26 -7.08 -17.27
CA SER A 170 -13.64 -6.38 -16.14
C SER A 170 -13.40 -7.25 -14.91
N LEU A 171 -14.38 -8.05 -14.48
CA LEU A 171 -14.17 -8.97 -13.35
C LEU A 171 -13.13 -10.04 -13.67
N LYS A 172 -13.16 -10.59 -14.89
CA LYS A 172 -12.13 -11.55 -15.33
C LYS A 172 -10.75 -10.92 -15.33
N ARG A 173 -10.59 -9.70 -15.86
CA ARG A 173 -9.33 -8.94 -15.85
C ARG A 173 -8.84 -8.68 -14.44
N LEU A 174 -9.75 -8.31 -13.53
CA LEU A 174 -9.41 -8.12 -12.12
C LEU A 174 -8.88 -9.42 -11.48
N LEU A 175 -9.55 -10.55 -11.73
CA LEU A 175 -9.13 -11.85 -11.21
C LEU A 175 -7.79 -12.29 -11.82
N ASP A 176 -7.64 -12.21 -13.13
CA ASP A 176 -6.39 -12.54 -13.84
C ASP A 176 -5.22 -11.68 -13.30
N CYS A 177 -5.46 -10.38 -13.09
CA CYS A 177 -4.48 -9.50 -12.47
C CYS A 177 -4.19 -9.88 -11.02
N PHE A 178 -5.20 -10.21 -10.23
CA PHE A 178 -5.03 -10.61 -8.84
C PHE A 178 -4.20 -11.89 -8.73
N TYR A 179 -4.38 -12.85 -9.64
CA TYR A 179 -3.55 -14.05 -9.71
C TYR A 179 -2.12 -13.75 -10.14
N ASP A 180 -1.91 -12.90 -11.16
CA ASP A 180 -0.57 -12.46 -11.59
C ASP A 180 0.16 -11.75 -10.44
N ILE A 181 -0.54 -10.89 -9.68
CA ILE A 181 0.03 -10.23 -8.51
C ILE A 181 0.36 -11.24 -7.41
N LYS A 182 -0.54 -12.17 -7.08
CA LYS A 182 -0.27 -13.21 -6.08
C LYS A 182 0.95 -14.06 -6.45
N ALA A 183 1.05 -14.47 -7.72
CA ALA A 183 2.19 -15.23 -8.22
C ALA A 183 3.49 -14.42 -8.15
N TRP A 184 3.45 -13.16 -8.58
CA TRP A 184 4.60 -12.27 -8.48
C TRP A 184 5.02 -12.06 -7.02
N MET A 185 4.08 -11.78 -6.12
CA MET A 185 4.37 -11.59 -4.69
C MET A 185 5.03 -12.82 -4.09
N ALA A 186 4.53 -14.02 -4.36
CA ALA A 186 5.13 -15.27 -3.89
C ALA A 186 6.58 -15.44 -4.36
N LEU A 187 6.88 -15.11 -5.62
CA LEU A 187 8.25 -15.13 -6.16
C LEU A 187 9.17 -14.07 -5.55
N ASN A 188 8.60 -13.03 -4.96
CA ASN A 188 9.31 -11.94 -4.27
C ASN A 188 9.15 -12.04 -2.75
N PHE A 189 8.78 -13.20 -2.21
CA PHE A 189 8.63 -13.46 -0.77
C PHE A 189 7.64 -12.53 -0.04
N LEU A 190 6.70 -11.93 -0.77
CA LEU A 190 5.63 -11.10 -0.24
C LEU A 190 4.33 -11.92 -0.18
N HIS A 191 3.47 -11.57 0.78
CA HIS A 191 2.18 -12.22 0.95
C HIS A 191 1.09 -11.21 1.30
N PHE A 192 -0.08 -11.35 0.68
CA PHE A 192 -1.26 -10.61 1.13
C PHE A 192 -1.75 -11.10 2.48
N ASN A 193 -2.23 -10.16 3.27
CA ASN A 193 -3.04 -10.44 4.43
C ASN A 193 -4.49 -10.65 4.01
N GLU A 194 -4.87 -11.91 3.79
CA GLU A 194 -6.23 -12.24 3.36
C GLU A 194 -7.29 -11.81 4.39
N SER A 195 -6.95 -11.78 5.69
CA SER A 195 -7.89 -11.39 6.74
C SER A 195 -8.20 -9.89 6.76
N LYS A 196 -7.30 -9.06 6.20
CA LYS A 196 -7.45 -7.61 6.08
C LYS A 196 -7.79 -7.16 4.65
N THR A 197 -7.86 -8.09 3.71
CA THR A 197 -8.29 -7.77 2.34
C THR A 197 -9.77 -7.42 2.35
N GLU A 198 -10.11 -6.24 1.83
CA GLU A 198 -11.49 -5.75 1.78
C GLU A 198 -11.87 -5.36 0.36
N VAL A 199 -13.10 -5.65 -0.03
CA VAL A 199 -13.67 -5.27 -1.33
C VAL A 199 -14.92 -4.44 -1.11
N MET A 200 -15.08 -3.37 -1.88
CA MET A 200 -16.26 -2.52 -1.87
C MET A 200 -16.75 -2.29 -3.31
N ILE A 201 -18.07 -2.28 -3.48
CA ILE A 201 -18.72 -2.01 -4.75
C ILE A 201 -19.48 -0.68 -4.64
N PHE A 202 -19.18 0.23 -5.55
CA PHE A 202 -19.87 1.49 -5.74
C PHE A 202 -20.86 1.35 -6.90
N ARG A 203 -22.07 1.87 -6.72
CA ARG A 203 -23.14 1.75 -7.70
C ARG A 203 -23.68 3.13 -8.08
N PRO A 204 -24.11 3.34 -9.33
CA PRO A 204 -24.80 4.56 -9.73
C PRO A 204 -26.09 4.74 -8.93
N SER A 205 -26.42 5.99 -8.57
CA SER A 205 -27.65 6.31 -7.82
C SER A 205 -28.94 5.92 -8.57
N SER A 206 -28.87 5.78 -9.90
CA SER A 206 -29.98 5.38 -10.76
C SER A 206 -30.20 3.86 -10.81
N SER A 207 -29.27 3.04 -10.32
CA SER A 207 -29.40 1.58 -10.31
C SER A 207 -30.26 1.13 -9.12
N THR A 208 -31.58 1.19 -9.27
CA THR A 208 -32.58 0.74 -8.28
C THR A 208 -32.89 -0.75 -8.37
N GLY A 209 -32.29 -1.48 -9.31
CA GLY A 209 -32.46 -2.92 -9.49
C GLY A 209 -31.25 -3.71 -9.02
N ALA A 210 -31.41 -4.45 -7.92
CA ALA A 210 -30.46 -5.41 -7.39
C ALA A 210 -30.26 -6.60 -8.37
N SER A 211 -29.52 -6.39 -9.45
CA SER A 211 -28.79 -7.49 -10.08
C SER A 211 -27.54 -7.69 -9.24
N GLN A 212 -27.54 -8.77 -8.47
CA GLN A 212 -26.42 -9.17 -7.64
C GLN A 212 -25.24 -9.41 -8.58
N LEU A 213 -24.25 -8.53 -8.54
CA LEU A 213 -23.04 -8.67 -9.33
C LEU A 213 -22.34 -9.93 -8.84
N ASP A 214 -22.20 -10.93 -9.71
CA ASP A 214 -21.47 -12.16 -9.37
C ASP A 214 -19.97 -11.83 -9.31
N LEU A 215 -19.47 -11.69 -8.09
CA LEU A 215 -18.07 -11.39 -7.80
C LEU A 215 -17.20 -12.66 -7.70
N GLY A 216 -17.79 -13.85 -7.89
CA GLY A 216 -17.11 -15.12 -7.79
C GLY A 216 -16.25 -15.23 -6.52
N PRO A 217 -14.92 -15.44 -6.64
CA PRO A 217 -14.03 -15.65 -5.50
C PRO A 217 -13.79 -14.39 -4.66
N LEU A 218 -14.21 -13.20 -5.12
CA LEU A 218 -14.07 -11.96 -4.35
C LEU A 218 -15.22 -11.74 -3.35
N THR A 219 -16.31 -12.49 -3.49
CA THR A 219 -17.51 -12.38 -2.64
C THR A 219 -17.22 -12.41 -1.13
N PRO A 220 -16.32 -13.27 -0.60
CA PRO A 220 -16.03 -13.32 0.84
C PRO A 220 -15.38 -12.04 1.39
N TYR A 221 -14.73 -11.24 0.55
CA TYR A 221 -14.02 -10.02 0.95
C TYR A 221 -14.92 -8.77 0.91
N VAL A 222 -16.15 -8.90 0.39
CA VAL A 222 -17.04 -7.76 0.21
C VAL A 222 -17.52 -7.22 1.55
N LYS A 223 -17.36 -5.92 1.76
CA LYS A 223 -17.84 -5.20 2.94
C LYS A 223 -18.74 -4.03 2.52
N PRO A 224 -19.80 -3.73 3.29
CA PRO A 224 -20.63 -2.54 3.06
C PRO A 224 -19.94 -1.25 3.49
N MET A 225 -18.90 -1.34 4.31
CA MET A 225 -18.07 -0.23 4.77
C MET A 225 -16.63 -0.72 4.87
N VAL A 226 -15.68 0.08 4.41
CA VAL A 226 -14.23 -0.23 4.47
C VAL A 226 -13.47 0.92 5.12
N THR A 227 -12.27 0.64 5.62
CA THR A 227 -11.38 1.69 6.15
C THR A 227 -10.15 1.80 5.25
N ASN A 228 -10.07 2.88 4.47
CA ASN A 228 -8.99 3.13 3.53
C ASN A 228 -8.08 4.26 4.05
N LEU A 229 -6.81 3.96 4.31
CA LEU A 229 -5.83 4.91 4.89
C LEU A 229 -6.35 5.70 6.11
N GLY A 230 -7.13 5.03 6.97
CA GLY A 230 -7.72 5.62 8.17
C GLY A 230 -9.05 6.36 7.97
N VAL A 231 -9.58 6.38 6.73
CA VAL A 231 -10.87 7.00 6.40
C VAL A 231 -11.92 5.92 6.15
N LYS A 232 -13.04 6.00 6.87
CA LYS A 232 -14.21 5.13 6.65
C LYS A 232 -14.93 5.56 5.38
N MET A 233 -15.17 4.60 4.50
CA MET A 233 -15.90 4.78 3.24
C MET A 233 -17.12 3.88 3.22
N ASP A 234 -18.20 4.35 2.59
CA ASP A 234 -19.37 3.55 2.24
C ASP A 234 -19.68 3.64 0.74
N CYS A 235 -20.54 2.75 0.26
CA CYS A 235 -20.87 2.61 -1.15
C CYS A 235 -21.68 3.80 -1.72
N ASP A 236 -22.23 4.66 -0.86
CA ASP A 236 -23.07 5.80 -1.23
C ASP A 236 -22.28 7.11 -1.25
N PHE A 237 -20.95 7.02 -1.10
CA PHE A 237 -20.03 8.15 -0.97
C PHE A 237 -20.40 9.11 0.17
N GLN A 238 -21.16 8.64 1.16
CA GLN A 238 -21.51 9.43 2.32
C GLN A 238 -20.36 9.36 3.34
N LEU A 239 -19.97 10.52 3.86
CA LEU A 239 -18.90 10.61 4.86
C LEU A 239 -19.43 10.69 6.29
N GLU A 240 -20.74 10.51 6.50
CA GLU A 240 -21.38 10.70 7.81
C GLU A 240 -20.76 9.82 8.89
N LYS A 241 -20.51 8.53 8.61
CA LYS A 241 -19.87 7.61 9.55
C LYS A 241 -18.44 8.02 9.90
N GLN A 242 -17.69 8.53 8.91
CA GLN A 242 -16.36 9.05 9.15
C GLN A 242 -16.41 10.31 10.01
N ILE A 243 -17.25 11.28 9.65
CA ILE A 243 -17.44 12.54 10.38
C ILE A 243 -17.81 12.24 11.84
N ASN A 244 -18.82 11.40 12.06
CA ASN A 244 -19.24 11.00 13.41
C ASN A 244 -18.12 10.34 14.20
N SER A 245 -17.29 9.51 13.55
CA SER A 245 -16.12 8.86 14.16
C SER A 245 -15.07 9.88 14.60
N VAL A 246 -14.75 10.86 13.74
CA VAL A 246 -13.78 11.92 14.00
C VAL A 246 -14.28 12.86 15.10
N VAL A 247 -15.55 13.25 15.05
CA VAL A 247 -16.21 14.08 16.08
C VAL A 247 -16.13 13.38 17.43
N LYS A 248 -16.50 12.10 17.50
CA LYS A 248 -16.44 11.30 18.73
C LYS A 248 -15.02 11.21 19.30
N ALA A 249 -14.02 10.94 18.46
CA ALA A 249 -12.62 10.88 18.88
C ALA A 249 -12.11 12.24 19.39
N SER A 250 -12.49 13.33 18.72
CA SER A 250 -12.12 14.70 19.10
C SER A 250 -12.70 15.09 20.45
N PHE A 251 -14.00 14.83 20.68
CA PHE A 251 -14.63 15.06 21.98
C PHE A 251 -13.98 14.25 23.11
N PHE A 252 -13.58 13.00 22.82
CA PHE A 252 -12.85 12.18 23.79
C PHE A 252 -11.52 12.82 24.20
N GLN A 253 -10.73 13.31 23.23
CA GLN A 253 -9.45 13.98 23.51
C GLN A 253 -9.65 15.30 24.28
N ILE A 254 -10.64 16.12 23.91
CA ILE A 254 -10.98 17.35 24.64
C ILE A 254 -11.35 17.03 26.09
N ARG A 255 -12.12 15.96 26.32
CA ARG A 255 -12.49 15.52 27.67
C ARG A 255 -11.27 15.07 28.48
N LEU A 256 -10.30 14.39 27.86
CA LEU A 256 -9.04 14.02 28.51
C LEU A 256 -8.24 15.26 28.91
N LEU A 257 -8.06 16.21 27.99
CA LEU A 257 -7.36 17.47 28.27
C LEU A 257 -8.04 18.26 29.40
N THR A 258 -9.36 18.29 29.42
CA THR A 258 -10.13 18.95 30.49
C THR A 258 -9.88 18.29 31.85
N LYS A 259 -9.74 16.96 31.91
CA LYS A 259 -9.38 16.23 33.14
C LYS A 259 -7.93 16.45 33.57
N LEU A 260 -7.03 16.73 32.63
CA LEU A 260 -5.61 17.00 32.89
C LEU A 260 -5.35 18.47 33.26
N LYS A 261 -6.29 19.38 32.97
CA LYS A 261 -6.21 20.81 33.31
C LYS A 261 -5.81 21.12 34.76
N PRO A 262 -6.23 20.38 35.81
CA PRO A 262 -5.78 20.62 37.18
C PRO A 262 -4.29 20.29 37.43
N PHE A 263 -3.64 19.59 36.51
CA PHE A 263 -2.25 19.11 36.61
C PHE A 263 -1.29 19.81 35.63
N LEU A 264 -1.81 20.74 34.81
CA LEU A 264 -1.06 21.60 33.88
C LEU A 264 -1.01 23.03 34.43
#